data_AF-A0A8J8P145-F1
#
_entry.id   AF-A0A8J8P145-F1
#
_cell.length_a   1.000
_cell.length_b   1.000
_cell.length_c   1.000
_cell.angle_alpha   90.00
_cell.angle_beta   90.00
_cell.angle_gamma   90.00
#
_symmetry.space_group_name_H-M   'P 1'
#
loop_
_entity.id
_entity.type
_entity.pdbx_description
1 polymer ?
#
loop_
_entity_poly.entity_id
_entity_poly.type
_entity_poly.pdbx_seq_one_letter_code
_entity_poly.pdbx_strand_id
1 'polypeptide(L)'
;MIHHGSLLIRDCLFTLRSLPKDLTRKVPCLVALPKTHLCIINSEFVGCSGNLTAAIVSINATSCVISASRFQRFRGGAIYSIGHGGDPARGKKPSEFLIQDCSISDCMLMGVYLQGYGAKQVVLRLKIYHILGIGIRVHKGNRSKIKGCDIVKCRTGIELLSGDPYVCFNTIKQSQESGIVTIAKNGLRCDGLFRYNNIIQNKDHGILIAGENNHSRFEKNFSISSNRLSGIKLIEGATAILKANHIFGNFNQGILLTETTSAYIEQNDIYKNFKANIAFGGEGSSDTVILRNRIHDSRAEGIFIIESGFSWIHANEIYGNNDGIVMFDSSPLLLANDITENSRSGVVAGGCSFPRIERNLIAHNIMTGLFFRDEARTKCFNNKVRRIGNQICQYYQEQYLTITTKSPRERWTGRSFR
;
A
#
# COMPACT_ATOMS: atom_id res chain seq x y z
N MET A 1 -6.66 -6.34 -38.54
CA MET A 1 -6.27 -7.42 -37.61
C MET A 1 -5.06 -8.13 -38.21
N ILE A 2 -4.05 -8.47 -37.41
CA ILE A 2 -2.82 -9.13 -37.86
C ILE A 2 -2.89 -10.58 -37.40
N HIS A 3 -2.95 -11.52 -38.34
CA HIS A 3 -3.11 -12.95 -38.04
C HIS A 3 -1.77 -13.67 -37.86
N HIS A 4 -0.76 -13.31 -38.64
CA HIS A 4 0.61 -13.84 -38.57
C HIS A 4 1.60 -12.84 -39.18
N GLY A 5 2.89 -13.03 -38.94
CA GLY A 5 3.96 -12.24 -39.55
C GLY A 5 4.31 -10.97 -38.77
N SER A 6 4.99 -10.04 -39.45
CA SER A 6 5.54 -8.83 -38.82
C SER A 6 4.86 -7.57 -39.34
N LEU A 7 4.51 -6.65 -38.45
CA LEU A 7 4.02 -5.32 -38.80
C LEU A 7 4.87 -4.26 -38.09
N LEU A 8 5.49 -3.39 -38.87
CA LEU A 8 6.16 -2.18 -38.41
C LEU A 8 5.29 -0.97 -38.73
N ILE A 9 4.97 -0.19 -37.70
CA ILE A 9 4.27 1.10 -37.81
C ILE A 9 5.23 2.16 -37.28
N ARG A 10 5.51 3.17 -38.11
CA ARG A 10 6.44 4.25 -37.77
C ARG A 10 5.92 5.57 -38.30
N ASP A 11 5.97 6.62 -37.49
CA ASP A 11 5.63 7.99 -37.91
C ASP A 11 4.20 8.11 -38.50
N CYS A 12 3.25 7.33 -37.95
CA CYS A 12 1.90 7.21 -38.47
C CYS A 12 0.85 7.83 -37.53
N LEU A 13 -0.29 8.26 -38.11
CA LEU A 13 -1.50 8.68 -37.38
C LEU A 13 -2.64 7.69 -37.64
N PHE A 14 -3.15 7.08 -36.57
CA PHE A 14 -4.35 6.25 -36.57
C PHE A 14 -5.48 7.00 -35.87
N THR A 15 -6.56 7.31 -36.57
CA THR A 15 -7.69 8.04 -35.99
C THR A 15 -9.02 7.33 -36.21
N LEU A 16 -9.81 7.24 -35.14
CA LEU A 16 -11.18 6.74 -35.14
C LEU A 16 -12.20 7.88 -34.99
N ARG A 17 -11.78 9.14 -35.15
CA ARG A 17 -12.65 10.32 -34.95
C ARG A 17 -13.89 10.34 -35.85
N SER A 18 -13.81 9.72 -37.03
CA SER A 18 -14.89 9.64 -38.01
C SER A 18 -15.90 8.53 -37.75
N LEU A 19 -15.73 7.72 -36.68
CA LEU A 19 -16.72 6.71 -36.33
C LEU A 19 -18.07 7.38 -35.98
N PRO A 20 -19.21 6.86 -36.49
CA PRO A 20 -20.54 7.25 -36.02
C PRO A 20 -20.62 7.14 -34.49
N LYS A 21 -21.35 8.05 -33.83
CA LYS A 21 -21.54 7.99 -32.37
C LYS A 21 -22.43 6.81 -31.98
N ASP A 22 -22.32 6.38 -30.72
CA ASP A 22 -23.21 5.41 -30.07
C ASP A 22 -23.22 4.00 -30.71
N LEU A 23 -22.06 3.57 -31.21
CA LEU A 23 -21.85 2.19 -31.62
C LEU A 23 -21.96 1.26 -30.42
N THR A 24 -22.73 0.18 -30.58
CA THR A 24 -22.96 -0.82 -29.53
C THR A 24 -21.78 -1.75 -29.28
N ARG A 25 -20.82 -1.83 -30.22
CA ARG A 25 -19.67 -2.75 -30.15
C ARG A 25 -18.36 -2.03 -29.85
N LYS A 26 -17.44 -2.75 -29.19
CA LYS A 26 -16.06 -2.30 -28.97
C LYS A 26 -15.29 -2.28 -30.29
N VAL A 27 -14.60 -1.18 -30.60
CA VAL A 27 -13.85 -1.02 -31.86
C VAL A 27 -12.35 -0.82 -31.57
N PRO A 28 -11.50 -1.84 -31.78
CA PRO A 28 -10.05 -1.69 -31.66
C PRO A 28 -9.42 -1.08 -32.92
N CYS A 29 -8.41 -0.21 -32.81
CA CYS A 29 -7.62 0.24 -33.98
C CYS A 29 -6.79 -0.90 -34.55
N LEU A 30 -6.08 -1.62 -33.67
CA LEU A 30 -5.14 -2.67 -34.05
C LEU A 30 -5.32 -3.88 -33.14
N VAL A 31 -5.35 -5.06 -33.77
CA VAL A 31 -5.37 -6.35 -33.07
C VAL A 31 -4.23 -7.21 -33.58
N ALA A 32 -3.37 -7.66 -32.67
CA ALA A 32 -2.26 -8.57 -32.95
C ALA A 32 -2.52 -9.94 -32.31
N LEU A 33 -2.50 -10.99 -33.12
CA LEU A 33 -2.82 -12.37 -32.71
C LEU A 33 -1.54 -13.21 -32.51
N PRO A 34 -1.63 -14.50 -32.11
CA PRO A 34 -0.45 -15.35 -31.99
C PRO A 34 0.39 -15.42 -33.27
N LYS A 35 1.69 -15.69 -33.13
CA LYS A 35 2.65 -15.73 -34.26
C LYS A 35 2.83 -14.38 -34.99
N THR A 36 2.57 -13.28 -34.29
CA THR A 36 2.80 -11.93 -34.81
C THR A 36 3.94 -11.20 -34.09
N HIS A 37 4.64 -10.36 -34.83
CA HIS A 37 5.61 -9.40 -34.33
C HIS A 37 5.11 -7.99 -34.64
N LEU A 38 4.70 -7.25 -33.61
CA LEU A 38 4.22 -5.89 -33.76
C LEU A 38 5.25 -4.90 -33.24
N CYS A 39 5.63 -3.93 -34.06
CA CYS A 39 6.52 -2.84 -33.65
C CYS A 39 5.87 -1.50 -34.02
N ILE A 40 5.66 -0.65 -33.02
CA ILE A 40 5.06 0.68 -33.17
C ILE A 40 6.01 1.71 -32.59
N ILE A 41 6.43 2.66 -33.41
CA ILE A 41 7.41 3.68 -33.04
C ILE A 41 6.89 5.04 -33.46
N ASN A 42 7.02 6.04 -32.59
CA ASN A 42 6.74 7.45 -32.90
C ASN A 42 5.40 7.68 -33.62
N SER A 43 4.33 7.04 -33.15
CA SER A 43 3.04 7.09 -33.81
C SER A 43 1.94 7.61 -32.89
N GLU A 44 0.89 8.17 -33.47
CA GLU A 44 -0.25 8.72 -32.74
C GLU A 44 -1.52 7.91 -33.01
N PHE A 45 -2.25 7.62 -31.93
CA PHE A 45 -3.52 6.91 -31.94
C PHE A 45 -4.58 7.78 -31.26
N VAL A 46 -5.69 8.02 -31.96
CA VAL A 46 -6.78 8.86 -31.48
C VAL A 46 -8.10 8.11 -31.58
N GLY A 47 -8.71 7.82 -30.42
CA GLY A 47 -10.02 7.20 -30.33
C GLY A 47 -11.18 8.16 -30.61
N CYS A 48 -12.39 7.67 -30.36
CA CYS A 48 -13.63 8.43 -30.46
C CYS A 48 -14.33 8.46 -29.09
N SER A 49 -14.61 9.66 -28.59
CA SER A 49 -15.24 9.90 -27.28
C SER A 49 -16.72 9.54 -27.20
N GLY A 50 -17.37 9.19 -28.32
CA GLY A 50 -18.74 8.65 -28.35
C GLY A 50 -18.80 7.13 -28.24
N ASN A 51 -17.69 6.42 -28.43
CA ASN A 51 -17.70 4.97 -28.65
C ASN A 51 -16.71 4.24 -27.76
N LEU A 52 -16.98 2.96 -27.46
CA LEU A 52 -16.05 2.06 -26.77
C LEU A 52 -14.88 1.66 -27.67
N THR A 53 -14.02 2.61 -27.99
CA THR A 53 -12.83 2.41 -28.83
C THR A 53 -11.64 1.93 -28.01
N ALA A 54 -10.83 1.02 -28.53
CA ALA A 54 -9.53 0.65 -27.96
C ALA A 54 -8.41 0.88 -28.97
N ALA A 55 -7.20 1.21 -28.52
CA ALA A 55 -6.11 1.44 -29.47
C ALA A 55 -5.50 0.12 -29.92
N ILE A 56 -4.83 -0.57 -29.00
CA ILE A 56 -4.07 -1.79 -29.31
C ILE A 56 -4.58 -2.92 -28.45
N VAL A 57 -4.92 -4.04 -29.08
CA VAL A 57 -5.25 -5.30 -28.43
C VAL A 57 -4.29 -6.37 -28.92
N SER A 58 -3.30 -6.72 -28.12
CA SER A 58 -2.34 -7.76 -28.43
C SER A 58 -2.65 -9.01 -27.61
N ILE A 59 -2.94 -10.12 -28.30
CA ILE A 59 -3.36 -11.39 -27.72
C ILE A 59 -2.36 -12.47 -28.08
N ASN A 60 -1.50 -12.81 -27.12
CA ASN A 60 -0.47 -13.85 -27.23
C ASN A 60 0.43 -13.69 -28.47
N ALA A 61 0.64 -12.45 -28.93
CA ALA A 61 1.64 -12.13 -29.94
C ALA A 61 3.02 -12.63 -29.50
N THR A 62 3.86 -12.99 -30.47
CA THR A 62 5.24 -13.42 -30.20
C THR A 62 6.02 -12.27 -29.61
N SER A 63 5.91 -11.09 -30.23
CA SER A 63 6.46 -9.85 -29.69
C SER A 63 5.55 -8.66 -29.98
N CYS A 64 5.52 -7.69 -29.05
CA CYS A 64 4.88 -6.41 -29.27
C CYS A 64 5.67 -5.31 -28.56
N VAL A 65 6.26 -4.43 -29.37
CA VAL A 65 7.05 -3.28 -28.93
C VAL A 65 6.30 -2.01 -29.30
N ILE A 66 6.02 -1.18 -28.31
CA ILE A 66 5.36 0.12 -28.47
C ILE A 66 6.26 1.16 -27.84
N SER A 67 6.74 2.10 -28.63
CA SER A 67 7.72 3.09 -28.19
C SER A 67 7.42 4.50 -28.70
N ALA A 68 7.71 5.51 -27.89
CA ALA A 68 7.65 6.93 -28.27
C ALA A 68 6.29 7.36 -28.86
N SER A 69 5.19 6.71 -28.47
CA SER A 69 3.89 6.85 -29.14
C SER A 69 2.84 7.50 -28.23
N ARG A 70 1.80 8.07 -28.83
CA ARG A 70 0.73 8.78 -28.13
C ARG A 70 -0.61 8.10 -28.34
N PHE A 71 -1.37 7.92 -27.25
CA PHE A 71 -2.71 7.32 -27.26
C PHE A 71 -3.68 8.25 -26.54
N GLN A 72 -4.73 8.70 -27.22
CA GLN A 72 -5.70 9.61 -26.62
C GLN A 72 -7.15 9.26 -26.96
N ARG A 73 -8.07 9.50 -26.02
CA ARG A 73 -9.53 9.42 -26.23
C ARG A 73 -10.09 8.01 -26.52
N PHE A 74 -9.49 6.98 -25.93
CA PHE A 74 -9.98 5.59 -26.03
C PHE A 74 -10.87 5.22 -24.86
N ARG A 75 -12.20 5.29 -25.03
CA ARG A 75 -13.12 4.92 -23.94
C ARG A 75 -12.97 3.45 -23.54
N GLY A 76 -12.81 2.58 -24.54
CA GLY A 76 -12.60 1.15 -24.34
C GLY A 76 -11.20 0.78 -23.85
N GLY A 77 -10.32 1.74 -23.58
CA GLY A 77 -8.96 1.56 -23.05
C GLY A 77 -7.85 1.63 -24.10
N ALA A 78 -6.66 2.13 -23.75
CA ALA A 78 -5.61 2.36 -24.75
C ALA A 78 -4.89 1.07 -25.16
N ILE A 79 -4.21 0.39 -24.24
CA ILE A 79 -3.37 -0.77 -24.58
C ILE A 79 -3.78 -1.99 -23.76
N TYR A 80 -4.13 -3.07 -24.46
CA TYR A 80 -4.33 -4.40 -23.90
C TYR A 80 -3.19 -5.31 -24.33
N SER A 81 -2.38 -5.75 -23.37
CA SER A 81 -1.28 -6.69 -23.58
C SER A 81 -1.57 -7.98 -22.83
N ILE A 82 -2.00 -8.99 -23.59
CA ILE A 82 -2.26 -10.34 -23.11
C ILE A 82 -1.13 -11.22 -23.65
N GLY A 83 -0.34 -11.81 -22.77
CA GLY A 83 0.80 -12.66 -23.14
C GLY A 83 0.82 -13.99 -22.38
N HIS A 84 1.89 -14.76 -22.56
CA HIS A 84 2.13 -15.99 -21.79
C HIS A 84 3.57 -16.08 -21.29
N GLY A 85 3.77 -16.72 -20.14
CA GLY A 85 5.10 -17.00 -19.56
C GLY A 85 5.95 -18.04 -20.29
N GLY A 86 5.41 -18.64 -21.35
CA GLY A 86 6.05 -19.75 -22.05
C GLY A 86 5.86 -21.09 -21.32
N ASP A 87 6.46 -22.13 -21.87
CA ASP A 87 6.52 -23.48 -21.31
C ASP A 87 7.85 -24.10 -21.73
N PRO A 88 8.89 -24.02 -20.87
CA PRO A 88 10.21 -24.56 -21.16
C PRO A 88 10.20 -26.06 -21.44
N ALA A 89 9.32 -26.83 -20.77
CA ALA A 89 9.21 -28.27 -20.96
C ALA A 89 8.70 -28.62 -22.37
N ARG A 90 7.95 -27.72 -23.01
CA ARG A 90 7.47 -27.84 -24.39
C ARG A 90 8.24 -26.97 -25.38
N GLY A 91 9.39 -26.41 -24.99
CA GLY A 91 10.20 -25.50 -25.81
C GLY A 91 9.51 -24.19 -26.19
N LYS A 92 8.39 -23.83 -25.55
CA LYS A 92 7.62 -22.63 -25.88
C LYS A 92 8.22 -21.41 -25.17
N LYS A 93 8.79 -20.48 -25.92
CA LYS A 93 9.30 -19.20 -25.39
C LYS A 93 8.17 -18.32 -24.85
N PRO A 94 8.42 -17.45 -23.86
CA PRO A 94 7.47 -16.43 -23.42
C PRO A 94 7.19 -15.38 -24.50
N SER A 95 6.07 -14.68 -24.40
CA SER A 95 5.81 -13.50 -25.23
C SER A 95 6.68 -12.32 -24.81
N GLU A 96 7.23 -11.58 -25.77
CA GLU A 96 8.09 -10.43 -25.53
C GLU A 96 7.33 -9.11 -25.69
N PHE A 97 7.09 -8.42 -24.59
CA PHE A 97 6.28 -7.20 -24.57
C PHE A 97 7.03 -6.04 -23.93
N LEU A 98 7.15 -4.94 -24.68
CA LEU A 98 7.75 -3.70 -24.21
C LEU A 98 6.86 -2.52 -24.59
N ILE A 99 6.40 -1.77 -23.59
CA ILE A 99 5.68 -0.51 -23.77
C ILE A 99 6.51 0.57 -23.09
N GLN A 100 7.10 1.49 -23.86
CA GLN A 100 8.00 2.49 -23.30
C GLN A 100 7.85 3.89 -23.89
N ASP A 101 8.14 4.91 -23.09
CA ASP A 101 8.23 6.30 -23.55
C ASP A 101 6.95 6.79 -24.25
N CYS A 102 5.80 6.24 -23.85
CA CYS A 102 4.50 6.60 -24.43
C CYS A 102 3.70 7.53 -23.51
N SER A 103 2.80 8.30 -24.10
CA SER A 103 1.78 9.07 -23.36
C SER A 103 0.38 8.55 -23.63
N ILE A 104 -0.40 8.30 -22.59
CA ILE A 104 -1.78 7.80 -22.65
C ILE A 104 -2.70 8.78 -21.93
N SER A 105 -3.77 9.22 -22.59
CA SER A 105 -4.68 10.20 -21.98
C SER A 105 -6.13 10.15 -22.37
N ASP A 106 -6.95 10.73 -21.50
CA ASP A 106 -8.37 11.00 -21.74
C ASP A 106 -9.13 9.72 -22.13
N CYS A 107 -8.71 8.59 -21.55
CA CYS A 107 -9.32 7.28 -21.75
C CYS A 107 -10.34 7.02 -20.64
N MET A 108 -11.33 6.17 -20.91
CA MET A 108 -12.40 5.90 -19.94
C MET A 108 -12.08 4.67 -19.08
N LEU A 109 -11.99 3.46 -19.64
CA LEU A 109 -11.88 2.24 -18.83
C LEU A 109 -10.48 1.99 -18.25
N MET A 110 -9.44 2.19 -19.06
CA MET A 110 -8.08 1.74 -18.72
C MET A 110 -7.01 2.50 -19.52
N GLY A 111 -5.85 2.76 -18.92
CA GLY A 111 -4.63 3.11 -19.65
C GLY A 111 -4.00 1.86 -20.26
N VAL A 112 -3.37 1.04 -19.41
CA VAL A 112 -2.69 -0.20 -19.79
C VAL A 112 -3.28 -1.41 -19.04
N TYR A 113 -3.64 -2.46 -19.76
CA TYR A 113 -4.09 -3.72 -19.22
C TYR A 113 -3.06 -4.83 -19.49
N LEU A 114 -2.54 -5.45 -18.44
CA LEU A 114 -1.54 -6.51 -18.49
C LEU A 114 -2.14 -7.83 -17.98
N GLN A 115 -2.16 -8.85 -18.84
CA GLN A 115 -2.66 -10.18 -18.49
C GLN A 115 -1.73 -11.28 -19.02
N GLY A 116 -1.73 -12.42 -18.33
CA GLY A 116 -1.04 -13.62 -18.78
C GLY A 116 -0.32 -14.30 -17.64
N TYR A 117 -0.61 -15.58 -17.40
CA TYR A 117 0.07 -16.36 -16.37
C TYR A 117 1.56 -16.51 -16.70
N GLY A 118 2.41 -16.09 -15.76
CA GLY A 118 3.87 -16.06 -15.91
C GLY A 118 4.39 -15.05 -16.94
N ALA A 119 3.52 -14.28 -17.60
CA ALA A 119 3.93 -13.30 -18.60
C ALA A 119 4.70 -12.14 -17.94
N LYS A 120 5.75 -11.66 -18.60
CA LYS A 120 6.73 -10.71 -18.06
C LYS A 120 6.76 -9.40 -18.87
N GLN A 121 5.58 -8.85 -19.16
CA GLN A 121 5.47 -7.57 -19.87
C GLN A 121 6.27 -6.47 -19.17
N VAL A 122 6.88 -5.59 -19.95
CA VAL A 122 7.69 -4.48 -19.43
C VAL A 122 7.05 -3.15 -19.81
N VAL A 123 6.75 -2.32 -18.81
CA VAL A 123 6.16 -0.99 -18.95
C VAL A 123 7.12 0.03 -18.36
N LEU A 124 7.66 0.93 -19.21
CA LEU A 124 8.71 1.86 -18.82
C LEU A 124 8.34 3.30 -19.16
N ARG A 125 8.54 4.24 -18.23
CA ARG A 125 8.55 5.68 -18.51
C ARG A 125 7.29 6.17 -19.23
N LEU A 126 6.13 5.65 -18.84
CA LEU A 126 4.85 6.09 -19.38
C LEU A 126 4.34 7.34 -18.68
N LYS A 127 3.72 8.24 -19.44
CA LYS A 127 2.92 9.34 -18.91
C LYS A 127 1.44 9.01 -19.08
N ILE A 128 0.76 8.66 -18.00
CA ILE A 128 -0.66 8.27 -18.00
C ILE A 128 -1.45 9.34 -17.25
N TYR A 129 -2.33 10.05 -17.95
CA TYR A 129 -3.06 11.18 -17.36
C TYR A 129 -4.55 11.20 -17.72
N HIS A 130 -5.39 11.59 -16.77
CA HIS A 130 -6.85 11.71 -16.96
C HIS A 130 -7.50 10.42 -17.47
N ILE A 131 -7.34 9.33 -16.73
CA ILE A 131 -8.04 8.06 -17.03
C ILE A 131 -9.24 7.95 -16.09
N LEU A 132 -10.47 7.93 -16.63
CA LEU A 132 -11.68 7.84 -15.79
C LEU A 132 -11.75 6.52 -14.99
N GLY A 133 -10.99 5.52 -15.42
CA GLY A 133 -10.83 4.22 -14.78
C GLY A 133 -9.41 4.05 -14.29
N ILE A 134 -8.80 2.91 -14.59
CA ILE A 134 -7.53 2.53 -13.98
C ILE A 134 -6.36 2.92 -14.89
N GLY A 135 -5.29 3.48 -14.32
CA GLY A 135 -4.08 3.82 -15.06
C GLY A 135 -3.41 2.56 -15.63
N ILE A 136 -2.99 1.65 -14.75
CA ILE A 136 -2.42 0.35 -15.13
C ILE A 136 -3.07 -0.77 -14.31
N ARG A 137 -3.60 -1.79 -14.99
CA ARG A 137 -4.12 -3.00 -14.34
C ARG A 137 -3.24 -4.21 -14.65
N VAL A 138 -2.86 -4.93 -13.61
CA VAL A 138 -2.13 -6.20 -13.69
C VAL A 138 -3.04 -7.32 -13.23
N HIS A 139 -3.25 -8.31 -14.09
CA HIS A 139 -4.17 -9.42 -13.83
C HIS A 139 -3.47 -10.68 -13.32
N LYS A 140 -4.28 -11.68 -12.98
CA LYS A 140 -3.90 -12.96 -12.37
C LYS A 140 -2.59 -13.56 -12.92
N GLY A 141 -1.65 -13.84 -12.02
CA GLY A 141 -0.41 -14.56 -12.28
C GLY A 141 0.58 -13.83 -13.18
N ASN A 142 0.33 -12.56 -13.51
CA ASN A 142 1.21 -11.75 -14.32
C ASN A 142 2.42 -11.26 -13.51
N ARG A 143 3.61 -11.32 -14.11
CA ARG A 143 4.90 -10.97 -13.49
C ARG A 143 5.56 -9.78 -14.19
N SER A 144 4.74 -8.80 -14.57
CA SER A 144 5.20 -7.62 -15.30
C SER A 144 6.15 -6.75 -14.48
N LYS A 145 6.90 -5.90 -15.18
CA LYS A 145 7.73 -4.84 -14.60
C LYS A 145 7.14 -3.50 -14.98
N ILE A 146 6.83 -2.65 -14.00
CA ILE A 146 6.30 -1.30 -14.20
C ILE A 146 7.29 -0.32 -13.58
N LYS A 147 7.99 0.46 -14.42
CA LYS A 147 9.10 1.31 -13.95
C LYS A 147 9.04 2.73 -14.50
N GLY A 148 9.23 3.72 -13.63
CA GLY A 148 9.46 5.11 -14.05
C GLY A 148 8.24 5.81 -14.63
N CYS A 149 7.02 5.32 -14.40
CA CYS A 149 5.80 5.90 -14.94
C CYS A 149 5.29 7.07 -14.08
N ASP A 150 4.71 8.08 -14.71
CA ASP A 150 3.94 9.16 -14.08
C ASP A 150 2.46 8.94 -14.34
N ILE A 151 1.70 8.60 -13.30
CA ILE A 151 0.30 8.18 -13.35
C ILE A 151 -0.52 9.19 -12.54
N VAL A 152 -1.29 10.01 -13.25
CA VAL A 152 -1.88 11.24 -12.70
C VAL A 152 -3.36 11.30 -12.99
N LYS A 153 -4.17 11.63 -11.97
CA LYS A 153 -5.63 11.85 -12.14
C LYS A 153 -6.33 10.68 -12.82
N CYS A 154 -6.03 9.47 -12.38
CA CYS A 154 -6.79 8.27 -12.71
C CYS A 154 -7.92 8.06 -11.69
N ARG A 155 -8.86 7.14 -11.90
CA ARG A 155 -9.70 6.68 -10.78
C ARG A 155 -8.85 5.93 -9.77
N THR A 156 -8.17 4.89 -10.22
CA THR A 156 -7.11 4.18 -9.48
C THR A 156 -5.82 4.28 -10.28
N GLY A 157 -4.69 4.56 -9.64
CA GLY A 157 -3.41 4.65 -10.35
C GLY A 157 -2.96 3.30 -10.91
N ILE A 158 -2.65 2.36 -10.01
CA ILE A 158 -2.27 0.98 -10.34
C ILE A 158 -3.18 0.01 -9.59
N GLU A 159 -3.74 -0.97 -10.29
CA GLU A 159 -4.54 -2.05 -9.69
C GLU A 159 -3.91 -3.41 -10.00
N LEU A 160 -3.73 -4.22 -8.96
CA LEU A 160 -3.22 -5.58 -9.03
C LEU A 160 -4.29 -6.58 -8.60
N LEU A 161 -4.61 -7.55 -9.46
CA LEU A 161 -5.57 -8.62 -9.19
C LEU A 161 -4.87 -9.98 -9.19
N SER A 162 -4.49 -10.48 -8.02
CA SER A 162 -3.77 -11.76 -7.81
C SER A 162 -2.57 -11.97 -8.74
N GLY A 163 -1.72 -10.94 -8.88
CA GLY A 163 -0.48 -11.01 -9.67
C GLY A 163 0.78 -10.82 -8.82
N ASP A 164 1.93 -10.88 -9.48
CA ASP A 164 3.28 -10.81 -8.90
C ASP A 164 4.18 -9.83 -9.71
N PRO A 165 3.76 -8.56 -9.90
CA PRO A 165 4.58 -7.59 -10.62
C PRO A 165 5.70 -7.01 -9.76
N TYR A 166 6.72 -6.48 -10.42
CA TYR A 166 7.70 -5.59 -9.82
C TYR A 166 7.44 -4.14 -10.25
N VAL A 167 7.06 -3.27 -9.30
CA VAL A 167 6.62 -1.90 -9.54
C VAL A 167 7.57 -0.92 -8.86
N CYS A 168 8.33 -0.14 -9.63
CA CYS A 168 9.33 0.75 -9.04
C CYS A 168 9.55 2.11 -9.70
N PHE A 169 9.99 3.10 -8.93
CA PHE A 169 10.30 4.44 -9.42
C PHE A 169 9.12 5.16 -10.10
N ASN A 170 7.87 4.80 -9.75
CA ASN A 170 6.70 5.43 -10.32
C ASN A 170 6.23 6.60 -9.45
N THR A 171 5.64 7.60 -10.08
CA THR A 171 4.88 8.67 -9.41
C THR A 171 3.40 8.43 -9.67
N ILE A 172 2.62 8.28 -8.61
CA ILE A 172 1.18 7.98 -8.66
C ILE A 172 0.49 9.02 -7.80
N LYS A 173 -0.28 9.91 -8.43
CA LYS A 173 -0.84 11.06 -7.73
C LYS A 173 -2.21 11.49 -8.20
N GLN A 174 -2.94 12.11 -7.28
CA GLN A 174 -4.24 12.75 -7.56
C GLN A 174 -5.29 11.78 -8.12
N SER A 175 -5.20 10.49 -7.77
CA SER A 175 -6.22 9.52 -8.13
C SER A 175 -7.55 9.84 -7.44
N GLN A 176 -8.68 9.52 -8.07
CA GLN A 176 -10.02 9.76 -7.51
C GLN A 176 -10.39 8.78 -6.40
N GLU A 177 -9.74 7.62 -6.37
CA GLU A 177 -9.79 6.63 -5.30
C GLU A 177 -8.37 6.49 -4.72
N SER A 178 -7.89 5.25 -4.53
CA SER A 178 -6.55 4.96 -4.03
C SER A 178 -5.48 5.05 -5.13
N GLY A 179 -4.25 5.39 -4.74
CA GLY A 179 -3.13 5.40 -5.67
C GLY A 179 -2.79 4.00 -6.19
N ILE A 180 -2.60 3.05 -5.27
CA ILE A 180 -2.34 1.64 -5.56
C ILE A 180 -3.41 0.79 -4.86
N VAL A 181 -3.93 -0.20 -5.57
CA VAL A 181 -4.83 -1.21 -5.01
C VAL A 181 -4.27 -2.60 -5.33
N THR A 182 -4.10 -3.45 -4.34
CA THR A 182 -3.77 -4.87 -4.54
C THR A 182 -4.86 -5.74 -3.94
N ILE A 183 -5.34 -6.71 -4.71
CA ILE A 183 -6.45 -7.58 -4.31
C ILE A 183 -6.10 -9.03 -4.60
N ALA A 184 -6.19 -9.88 -3.59
CA ALA A 184 -6.22 -11.33 -3.73
C ALA A 184 -7.68 -11.79 -3.85
N LYS A 185 -8.04 -12.51 -4.93
CA LYS A 185 -9.40 -13.02 -5.15
C LYS A 185 -9.39 -14.52 -5.46
N ASN A 186 -10.51 -15.19 -5.16
CA ASN A 186 -10.77 -16.59 -5.53
C ASN A 186 -9.69 -17.58 -5.02
N GLY A 187 -9.20 -17.37 -3.79
CA GLY A 187 -8.14 -18.20 -3.19
C GLY A 187 -6.76 -18.06 -3.86
N LEU A 188 -6.59 -17.07 -4.74
CA LEU A 188 -5.34 -16.87 -5.47
C LEU A 188 -4.42 -15.88 -4.76
N ARG A 189 -3.16 -16.28 -4.67
CA ARG A 189 -2.09 -15.50 -4.07
C ARG A 189 -1.80 -14.20 -4.84
N CYS A 190 -1.51 -13.13 -4.12
CA CYS A 190 -1.06 -11.84 -4.64
C CYS A 190 0.27 -11.45 -3.97
N ASP A 191 1.34 -11.25 -4.75
CA ASP A 191 2.72 -11.10 -4.24
C ASP A 191 3.46 -9.87 -4.79
N GLY A 192 2.72 -8.84 -5.24
CA GLY A 192 3.32 -7.66 -5.87
C GLY A 192 4.39 -6.99 -5.00
N LEU A 193 5.51 -6.61 -5.62
CA LEU A 193 6.62 -5.91 -4.96
C LEU A 193 6.72 -4.46 -5.44
N PHE A 194 6.53 -3.52 -4.52
CA PHE A 194 6.47 -2.08 -4.79
C PHE A 194 7.62 -1.36 -4.10
N ARG A 195 8.54 -0.77 -4.88
CA ARG A 195 9.74 -0.09 -4.35
C ARG A 195 10.01 1.27 -4.95
N TYR A 196 10.48 2.21 -4.13
CA TYR A 196 10.94 3.53 -4.61
C TYR A 196 9.86 4.34 -5.35
N ASN A 197 8.58 4.14 -5.01
CA ASN A 197 7.49 4.91 -5.62
C ASN A 197 7.15 6.15 -4.79
N ASN A 198 6.58 7.16 -5.45
CA ASN A 198 5.92 8.32 -4.84
C ASN A 198 4.41 8.15 -5.01
N ILE A 199 3.67 8.01 -3.92
CA ILE A 199 2.23 7.76 -3.89
C ILE A 199 1.58 8.87 -3.07
N ILE A 200 1.12 9.92 -3.77
CA ILE A 200 0.84 11.21 -3.12
C ILE A 200 -0.50 11.80 -3.53
N GLN A 201 -1.18 12.50 -2.61
CA GLN A 201 -2.37 13.31 -2.92
C GLN A 201 -3.54 12.54 -3.56
N ASN A 202 -3.72 11.25 -3.25
CA ASN A 202 -4.89 10.48 -3.72
C ASN A 202 -6.12 10.76 -2.84
N LYS A 203 -7.32 10.67 -3.42
CA LYS A 203 -8.58 11.02 -2.74
C LYS A 203 -9.08 9.99 -1.73
N ASP A 204 -8.60 8.74 -1.82
CA ASP A 204 -8.77 7.75 -0.77
C ASP A 204 -7.44 7.49 -0.07
N HIS A 205 -6.95 6.25 -0.13
CA HIS A 205 -5.71 5.80 0.47
C HIS A 205 -4.54 6.01 -0.49
N GLY A 206 -3.32 6.07 0.04
CA GLY A 206 -2.14 5.89 -0.82
C GLY A 206 -2.15 4.49 -1.42
N ILE A 207 -2.22 3.48 -0.55
CA ILE A 207 -2.23 2.06 -0.88
C ILE A 207 -3.38 1.37 -0.16
N LEU A 208 -4.16 0.56 -0.89
CA LEU A 208 -5.15 -0.38 -0.35
C LEU A 208 -4.74 -1.82 -0.67
N ILE A 209 -4.73 -2.68 0.34
CA ILE A 209 -4.37 -4.11 0.24
C ILE A 209 -5.55 -4.93 0.76
N ALA A 210 -6.09 -5.83 -0.06
CA ALA A 210 -7.29 -6.59 0.25
C ALA A 210 -7.16 -8.09 -0.08
N GLY A 211 -7.79 -8.93 0.75
CA GLY A 211 -7.95 -10.39 0.55
C GLY A 211 -6.94 -11.27 1.30
N GLU A 212 -7.40 -12.36 1.90
CA GLU A 212 -6.64 -13.29 2.78
C GLU A 212 -5.30 -13.80 2.21
N ASN A 213 -5.22 -14.00 0.89
CA ASN A 213 -4.01 -14.49 0.22
C ASN A 213 -3.17 -13.37 -0.41
N ASN A 214 -3.35 -12.14 0.06
CA ASN A 214 -2.54 -11.01 -0.34
C ASN A 214 -1.32 -10.92 0.58
N HIS A 215 -0.14 -10.91 -0.02
CA HIS A 215 1.16 -10.79 0.64
C HIS A 215 2.04 -9.74 -0.06
N SER A 216 1.40 -8.72 -0.61
CA SER A 216 2.08 -7.64 -1.31
C SER A 216 3.12 -6.96 -0.39
N ARG A 217 4.27 -6.61 -0.97
CA ARG A 217 5.39 -6.01 -0.25
C ARG A 217 5.62 -4.58 -0.71
N PHE A 218 5.66 -3.66 0.24
CA PHE A 218 5.95 -2.25 0.01
C PHE A 218 7.25 -1.91 0.72
N GLU A 219 8.32 -1.70 -0.04
CA GLU A 219 9.66 -1.52 0.50
C GLU A 219 10.34 -0.27 -0.06
N LYS A 220 10.89 0.59 0.80
CA LYS A 220 11.68 1.74 0.37
C LYS A 220 10.93 2.70 -0.55
N ASN A 221 9.61 2.85 -0.39
CA ASN A 221 8.86 3.86 -1.13
C ASN A 221 9.23 5.24 -0.59
N PHE A 222 9.55 6.16 -1.51
CA PHE A 222 10.11 7.47 -1.19
C PHE A 222 9.11 8.36 -0.46
N SER A 223 7.84 8.27 -0.82
CA SER A 223 6.79 9.07 -0.18
C SER A 223 5.43 8.40 -0.34
N ILE A 224 4.76 8.13 0.77
CA ILE A 224 3.34 7.77 0.83
C ILE A 224 2.66 8.86 1.65
N SER A 225 2.24 9.93 0.99
CA SER A 225 1.92 11.17 1.70
C SER A 225 0.77 11.99 1.15
N SER A 226 0.19 12.80 2.03
CA SER A 226 -0.90 13.73 1.70
C SER A 226 -2.11 13.06 1.04
N ASN A 227 -2.32 11.76 1.27
CA ASN A 227 -3.53 11.08 0.83
C ASN A 227 -4.68 11.46 1.77
N ARG A 228 -5.90 11.56 1.21
CA ARG A 228 -7.05 12.13 1.90
C ARG A 228 -7.64 11.19 2.98
N LEU A 229 -7.35 9.89 2.90
CA LEU A 229 -7.58 8.92 3.95
C LEU A 229 -6.23 8.45 4.53
N SER A 230 -6.02 7.14 4.66
CA SER A 230 -4.80 6.58 5.24
C SER A 230 -3.66 6.44 4.23
N GLY A 231 -2.41 6.48 4.66
CA GLY A 231 -1.27 6.20 3.78
C GLY A 231 -1.34 4.78 3.20
N ILE A 232 -1.49 3.80 4.08
CA ILE A 232 -1.66 2.38 3.75
C ILE A 232 -2.86 1.82 4.53
N LYS A 233 -3.76 1.08 3.87
CA LYS A 233 -4.86 0.36 4.50
C LYS A 233 -4.86 -1.12 4.10
N LEU A 234 -5.01 -2.01 5.08
CA LEU A 234 -5.27 -3.43 4.88
C LEU A 234 -6.72 -3.76 5.27
N ILE A 235 -7.37 -4.62 4.49
CA ILE A 235 -8.73 -5.15 4.75
C ILE A 235 -8.85 -6.62 4.34
N GLU A 236 -9.97 -7.26 4.71
CA GLU A 236 -10.39 -8.57 4.19
C GLU A 236 -9.33 -9.67 4.40
N GLY A 237 -8.77 -9.78 5.61
CA GLY A 237 -7.79 -10.80 5.96
C GLY A 237 -6.38 -10.63 5.35
N ALA A 238 -6.11 -9.52 4.66
CA ALA A 238 -4.81 -9.32 4.00
C ALA A 238 -3.62 -9.33 4.97
N THR A 239 -2.47 -9.81 4.45
CA THR A 239 -1.16 -9.68 5.11
C THR A 239 -0.22 -8.82 4.27
N ALA A 240 0.63 -8.01 4.89
CA ALA A 240 1.64 -7.25 4.14
C ALA A 240 3.00 -7.16 4.82
N ILE A 241 4.03 -6.92 4.01
CA ILE A 241 5.35 -6.50 4.48
C ILE A 241 5.53 -5.04 4.11
N LEU A 242 5.69 -4.19 5.12
CA LEU A 242 5.87 -2.75 5.00
C LEU A 242 7.25 -2.42 5.56
N LYS A 243 8.25 -2.20 4.70
CA LYS A 243 9.65 -2.05 5.13
C LYS A 243 10.32 -0.78 4.62
N ALA A 244 10.92 0.00 5.52
CA ALA A 244 11.73 1.16 5.16
C ALA A 244 11.01 2.21 4.28
N ASN A 245 9.71 2.40 4.47
CA ASN A 245 8.92 3.41 3.76
C ASN A 245 8.86 4.72 4.54
N HIS A 246 8.64 5.82 3.82
CA HIS A 246 8.34 7.13 4.40
C HIS A 246 6.84 7.42 4.24
N ILE A 247 6.09 7.46 5.35
CA ILE A 247 4.62 7.54 5.36
C ILE A 247 4.18 8.72 6.21
N PHE A 248 3.73 9.81 5.57
CA PHE A 248 3.54 11.05 6.32
C PHE A 248 2.45 11.98 5.80
N GLY A 249 1.94 12.83 6.68
CA GLY A 249 1.01 13.90 6.28
C GLY A 249 -0.30 13.39 5.67
N ASN A 250 -0.70 12.14 5.92
CA ASN A 250 -2.00 11.63 5.48
C ASN A 250 -3.10 12.11 6.42
N PHE A 251 -4.30 12.31 5.88
CA PHE A 251 -5.41 12.95 6.61
C PHE A 251 -6.16 12.00 7.56
N ASN A 252 -5.92 10.69 7.48
CA ASN A 252 -6.26 9.74 8.53
C ASN A 252 -4.97 9.15 9.14
N GLN A 253 -4.87 7.82 9.23
CA GLN A 253 -3.70 7.14 9.78
C GLN A 253 -2.56 7.03 8.76
N GLY A 254 -1.32 6.88 9.24
CA GLY A 254 -0.21 6.47 8.37
C GLY A 254 -0.46 5.06 7.83
N ILE A 255 -0.65 4.10 8.74
CA ILE A 255 -0.99 2.71 8.46
C ILE A 255 -2.26 2.34 9.23
N LEU A 256 -3.24 1.74 8.55
CA LEU A 256 -4.48 1.23 9.14
C LEU A 256 -4.66 -0.25 8.80
N LEU A 257 -4.68 -1.11 9.81
CA LEU A 257 -5.03 -2.52 9.69
C LEU A 257 -6.42 -2.72 10.33
N THR A 258 -7.36 -3.32 9.60
CA THR A 258 -8.69 -3.63 10.14
C THR A 258 -8.77 -5.08 10.62
N GLU A 259 -9.94 -5.47 11.11
CA GLU A 259 -10.28 -6.84 11.51
C GLU A 259 -9.68 -7.90 10.58
N THR A 260 -9.20 -9.01 11.17
CA THR A 260 -8.55 -10.16 10.52
C THR A 260 -7.25 -9.88 9.76
N THR A 261 -6.76 -8.64 9.68
CA THR A 261 -5.53 -8.31 8.94
C THR A 261 -4.29 -8.32 9.82
N SER A 262 -3.13 -8.52 9.21
CA SER A 262 -1.83 -8.53 9.89
C SER A 262 -0.74 -7.91 9.03
N ALA A 263 0.32 -7.40 9.64
CA ALA A 263 1.46 -6.88 8.89
C ALA A 263 2.79 -7.03 9.61
N TYR A 264 3.86 -7.13 8.83
CA TYR A 264 5.24 -6.96 9.28
C TYR A 264 5.72 -5.55 8.91
N ILE A 265 5.78 -4.66 9.90
CA ILE A 265 6.06 -3.23 9.76
C ILE A 265 7.46 -2.97 10.33
N GLU A 266 8.46 -2.82 9.47
CA GLU A 266 9.86 -2.71 9.89
C GLU A 266 10.59 -1.49 9.32
N GLN A 267 11.39 -0.78 10.13
CA GLN A 267 12.31 0.28 9.65
C GLN A 267 11.63 1.45 8.93
N ASN A 268 10.32 1.62 9.06
CA ASN A 268 9.60 2.73 8.44
C ASN A 268 9.77 4.02 9.24
N ASP A 269 9.61 5.13 8.53
CA ASP A 269 9.50 6.47 9.10
C ASP A 269 8.07 6.96 8.89
N ILE A 270 7.29 7.02 9.97
CA ILE A 270 5.84 7.25 9.94
C ILE A 270 5.52 8.47 10.80
N TYR A 271 5.13 9.59 10.17
CA TYR A 271 5.04 10.84 10.90
C TYR A 271 4.03 11.86 10.39
N LYS A 272 3.63 12.80 11.25
CA LYS A 272 2.74 13.93 10.88
C LYS A 272 1.41 13.50 10.24
N ASN A 273 0.96 12.27 10.49
CA ASN A 273 -0.37 11.84 10.09
C ASN A 273 -1.41 12.47 11.03
N PHE A 274 -2.61 12.75 10.50
CA PHE A 274 -3.59 13.55 11.23
C PHE A 274 -4.32 12.75 12.32
N LYS A 275 -4.49 11.44 12.12
CA LYS A 275 -4.88 10.49 13.17
C LYS A 275 -3.64 9.69 13.59
N ALA A 276 -3.83 8.55 14.25
CA ALA A 276 -2.74 7.71 14.70
C ALA A 276 -1.74 7.38 13.58
N ASN A 277 -0.44 7.37 13.86
CA ASN A 277 0.55 6.99 12.85
C ASN A 277 0.34 5.53 12.42
N ILE A 278 0.16 4.62 13.37
CA ILE A 278 -0.29 3.24 13.12
C ILE A 278 -1.56 2.99 13.95
N ALA A 279 -2.62 2.48 13.31
CA ALA A 279 -3.77 1.91 14.01
C ALA A 279 -4.02 0.49 13.51
N PHE A 280 -4.25 -0.45 14.42
CA PHE A 280 -4.60 -1.82 14.07
C PHE A 280 -5.52 -2.46 15.10
N GLY A 281 -6.37 -3.38 14.67
CA GLY A 281 -7.31 -4.02 15.57
C GLY A 281 -8.64 -4.46 14.97
N GLY A 282 -9.50 -4.98 15.84
CA GLY A 282 -10.82 -5.54 15.53
C GLY A 282 -10.83 -7.07 15.56
N GLU A 283 -12.01 -7.65 15.38
CA GLU A 283 -12.23 -9.10 15.47
C GLU A 283 -11.18 -9.91 14.68
N GLY A 284 -10.64 -10.94 15.32
CA GLY A 284 -9.66 -11.84 14.70
C GLY A 284 -8.29 -11.21 14.37
N SER A 285 -7.98 -10.00 14.86
CA SER A 285 -6.69 -9.34 14.59
C SER A 285 -5.59 -9.86 15.50
N SER A 286 -4.61 -10.56 14.93
CA SER A 286 -3.44 -11.06 15.64
C SER A 286 -2.13 -10.91 14.85
N ASP A 287 -1.02 -11.22 15.52
CA ASP A 287 0.30 -11.47 14.89
C ASP A 287 0.88 -10.30 14.07
N THR A 288 0.46 -9.08 14.37
CA THR A 288 1.07 -7.87 13.79
C THR A 288 2.41 -7.60 14.46
N VAL A 289 3.45 -7.37 13.65
CA VAL A 289 4.81 -7.09 14.11
C VAL A 289 5.19 -5.68 13.71
N ILE A 290 5.58 -4.86 14.70
CA ILE A 290 6.04 -3.48 14.53
C ILE A 290 7.44 -3.39 15.10
N LEU A 291 8.45 -3.29 14.23
CA LEU A 291 9.86 -3.46 14.58
C LEU A 291 10.73 -2.30 14.08
N ARG A 292 11.52 -1.68 14.95
CA ARG A 292 12.58 -0.71 14.55
C ARG A 292 12.08 0.45 13.68
N ASN A 293 10.84 0.91 13.89
CA ASN A 293 10.28 2.06 13.19
C ASN A 293 10.55 3.36 13.96
N ARG A 294 10.58 4.48 13.24
CA ARG A 294 10.40 5.81 13.81
C ARG A 294 8.95 6.24 13.61
N ILE A 295 8.26 6.55 14.71
CA ILE A 295 6.82 6.83 14.73
C ILE A 295 6.60 8.12 15.50
N HIS A 296 6.41 9.24 14.80
CA HIS A 296 6.46 10.54 15.47
C HIS A 296 5.53 11.63 14.94
N ASP A 297 5.35 12.68 15.72
CA ASP A 297 4.62 13.89 15.35
C ASP A 297 3.17 13.66 14.86
N SER A 298 2.53 12.57 15.27
CA SER A 298 1.08 12.36 15.06
C SER A 298 0.28 13.41 15.83
N ARG A 299 -0.83 13.87 15.26
CA ARG A 299 -1.82 14.70 16.00
C ARG A 299 -2.66 13.89 16.98
N ALA A 300 -2.56 12.56 16.95
CA ALA A 300 -3.21 11.63 17.86
C ALA A 300 -2.15 10.65 18.41
N GLU A 301 -2.38 9.35 18.38
CA GLU A 301 -1.46 8.35 18.92
C GLU A 301 -0.27 8.08 17.96
N GLY A 302 0.87 7.66 18.50
CA GLY A 302 1.90 6.98 17.71
C GLY A 302 1.38 5.63 17.22
N ILE A 303 0.93 4.80 18.17
CA ILE A 303 0.32 3.49 17.90
C ILE A 303 -1.01 3.38 18.65
N PHE A 304 -2.08 3.07 17.92
CA PHE A 304 -3.40 2.75 18.49
C PHE A 304 -3.74 1.27 18.24
N ILE A 305 -4.21 0.58 19.28
CA ILE A 305 -4.51 -0.85 19.25
C ILE A 305 -5.91 -1.09 19.85
N ILE A 306 -6.73 -1.91 19.20
CA ILE A 306 -8.03 -2.30 19.74
C ILE A 306 -8.31 -3.77 19.44
N GLU A 307 -8.81 -4.55 20.41
CA GLU A 307 -9.23 -5.94 20.19
C GLU A 307 -8.17 -6.81 19.47
N SER A 308 -6.88 -6.65 19.81
CA SER A 308 -5.80 -7.39 19.15
C SER A 308 -4.99 -8.28 20.10
N GLY A 309 -4.75 -9.51 19.67
CA GLY A 309 -3.92 -10.49 20.38
C GLY A 309 -2.52 -10.62 19.79
N PHE A 310 -1.55 -11.05 20.60
CA PHE A 310 -0.25 -11.58 20.16
C PHE A 310 0.62 -10.66 19.28
N SER A 311 0.33 -9.36 19.24
CA SER A 311 1.11 -8.40 18.47
C SER A 311 2.44 -8.06 19.15
N TRP A 312 3.50 -7.87 18.37
CA TRP A 312 4.85 -7.60 18.86
C TRP A 312 5.30 -6.21 18.45
N ILE A 313 5.45 -5.32 19.44
CA ILE A 313 5.92 -3.95 19.25
C ILE A 313 7.31 -3.88 19.88
N HIS A 314 8.34 -3.89 19.04
CA HIS A 314 9.71 -4.10 19.47
C HIS A 314 10.69 -3.06 18.91
N ALA A 315 11.55 -2.52 19.77
CA ALA A 315 12.68 -1.67 19.37
C ALA A 315 12.31 -0.45 18.52
N ASN A 316 11.12 0.12 18.70
CA ASN A 316 10.67 1.33 17.98
C ASN A 316 11.05 2.60 18.73
N GLU A 317 11.23 3.69 17.99
CA GLU A 317 11.34 5.07 18.48
C GLU A 317 9.98 5.76 18.29
N ILE A 318 9.29 6.11 19.38
CA ILE A 318 7.92 6.62 19.40
C ILE A 318 7.88 7.93 20.17
N TYR A 319 7.82 9.06 19.46
CA TYR A 319 7.97 10.38 20.08
C TYR A 319 7.19 11.52 19.44
N GLY A 320 6.99 12.63 20.15
CA GLY A 320 6.32 13.82 19.60
C GLY A 320 4.85 13.62 19.19
N ASN A 321 4.25 12.47 19.50
CA ASN A 321 2.83 12.22 19.24
C ASN A 321 1.98 12.85 20.36
N ASN A 322 0.64 12.83 20.23
CA ASN A 322 -0.22 13.18 21.34
C ASN A 322 -0.08 12.14 22.46
N ASP A 323 -0.24 10.84 22.16
CA ASP A 323 0.16 9.74 23.05
C ASP A 323 1.10 8.80 22.31
N GLY A 324 2.00 8.13 23.03
CA GLY A 324 2.90 7.15 22.44
C GLY A 324 2.15 5.92 21.93
N ILE A 325 1.68 5.08 22.85
CA ILE A 325 0.93 3.85 22.56
C ILE A 325 -0.37 3.84 23.36
N VAL A 326 -1.50 3.62 22.71
CA VAL A 326 -2.81 3.47 23.37
C VAL A 326 -3.43 2.14 22.95
N MET A 327 -3.97 1.39 23.92
CA MET A 327 -4.61 0.11 23.65
C MET A 327 -5.90 -0.13 24.45
N PHE A 328 -6.85 -0.83 23.81
CA PHE A 328 -8.10 -1.29 24.41
C PHE A 328 -8.34 -2.77 24.08
N ASP A 329 -8.78 -3.55 25.06
CA ASP A 329 -9.10 -4.98 24.90
C ASP A 329 -8.02 -5.77 24.13
N SER A 330 -6.75 -5.47 24.42
CA SER A 330 -5.61 -5.95 23.64
C SER A 330 -4.50 -6.56 24.50
N SER A 331 -3.74 -7.49 23.92
CA SER A 331 -2.66 -8.22 24.61
C SER A 331 -1.34 -8.21 23.81
N PRO A 332 -0.72 -7.04 23.57
CA PRO A 332 0.56 -6.95 22.87
C PRO A 332 1.77 -7.18 23.80
N LEU A 333 2.90 -7.56 23.19
CA LEU A 333 4.23 -7.45 23.79
C LEU A 333 4.87 -6.13 23.37
N LEU A 334 5.10 -5.23 24.34
CA LEU A 334 5.88 -4.01 24.17
C LEU A 334 7.30 -4.26 24.68
N LEU A 335 8.28 -4.45 23.80
CA LEU A 335 9.64 -4.83 24.18
C LEU A 335 10.69 -3.83 23.69
N ALA A 336 11.50 -3.28 24.58
CA ALA A 336 12.68 -2.47 24.24
C ALA A 336 12.41 -1.26 23.33
N ASN A 337 11.21 -0.66 23.42
CA ASN A 337 10.88 0.57 22.69
C ASN A 337 11.39 1.80 23.46
N ASP A 338 11.69 2.86 22.71
CA ASP A 338 11.92 4.21 23.22
C ASP A 338 10.64 5.03 22.99
N ILE A 339 9.92 5.33 24.07
CA ILE A 339 8.62 6.00 24.06
C ILE A 339 8.75 7.32 24.81
N THR A 340 9.10 8.37 24.07
CA THR A 340 9.61 9.61 24.65
C THR A 340 8.90 10.86 24.12
N GLU A 341 8.89 11.95 24.89
CA GLU A 341 8.50 13.27 24.38
C GLU A 341 7.09 13.34 23.73
N ASN A 342 6.15 12.49 24.16
CA ASN A 342 4.76 12.59 23.71
C ASN A 342 4.00 13.63 24.56
N SER A 343 3.05 14.32 23.94
CA SER A 343 2.34 15.48 24.51
C SER A 343 1.39 15.13 25.66
N ARG A 344 1.02 13.85 25.78
CA ARG A 344 0.19 13.29 26.85
C ARG A 344 0.90 12.08 27.46
N SER A 345 0.42 10.87 27.18
CA SER A 345 0.90 9.67 27.86
C SER A 345 1.91 8.89 27.02
N GLY A 346 2.85 8.21 27.67
CA GLY A 346 3.73 7.25 27.02
C GLY A 346 2.97 5.99 26.58
N VAL A 347 2.40 5.26 27.53
CA VAL A 347 1.55 4.09 27.27
C VAL A 347 0.24 4.19 28.03
N VAL A 348 -0.88 3.95 27.34
CA VAL A 348 -2.22 3.85 27.91
C VAL A 348 -2.79 2.47 27.64
N ALA A 349 -3.30 1.78 28.66
CA ALA A 349 -4.11 0.57 28.48
C ALA A 349 -5.44 0.66 29.24
N GLY A 350 -6.53 0.34 28.54
CA GLY A 350 -7.88 0.28 29.08
C GLY A 350 -8.66 -0.95 28.61
N GLY A 351 -9.94 -1.02 28.96
CA GLY A 351 -10.76 -2.22 28.77
C GLY A 351 -10.17 -3.44 29.48
N CYS A 352 -10.36 -4.63 28.89
CA CYS A 352 -9.80 -5.90 29.31
C CYS A 352 -8.43 -6.15 28.65
N SER A 353 -7.51 -5.19 28.72
CA SER A 353 -6.18 -5.32 28.12
C SER A 353 -5.21 -6.11 29.01
N PHE A 354 -4.34 -6.92 28.40
CA PHE A 354 -3.34 -7.76 29.09
C PHE A 354 -1.90 -7.58 28.58
N PRO A 355 -1.39 -6.34 28.43
CA PRO A 355 -0.09 -6.14 27.80
C PRO A 355 1.08 -6.65 28.65
N ARG A 356 2.13 -7.08 27.96
CA ARG A 356 3.44 -7.36 28.55
C ARG A 356 4.40 -6.24 28.13
N ILE A 357 4.84 -5.44 29.09
CA ILE A 357 5.67 -4.24 28.87
C ILE A 357 7.05 -4.50 29.46
N GLU A 358 8.06 -4.62 28.61
CA GLU A 358 9.40 -5.04 29.02
C GLU A 358 10.54 -4.21 28.43
N ARG A 359 11.52 -3.86 29.27
CA ARG A 359 12.78 -3.23 28.84
C ARG A 359 12.61 -1.93 28.04
N ASN A 360 11.46 -1.27 28.14
CA ASN A 360 11.20 -0.02 27.41
C ASN A 360 11.80 1.17 28.16
N LEU A 361 12.23 2.19 27.41
CA LEU A 361 12.47 3.53 27.91
C LEU A 361 11.18 4.34 27.72
N ILE A 362 10.59 4.82 28.81
CA ILE A 362 9.35 5.60 28.79
C ILE A 362 9.63 6.90 29.55
N ALA A 363 10.05 7.93 28.84
CA ALA A 363 10.59 9.12 29.48
C ALA A 363 10.03 10.39 28.86
N HIS A 364 10.01 11.49 29.61
CA HIS A 364 9.76 12.81 29.02
C HIS A 364 8.38 12.99 28.33
N ASN A 365 7.41 12.12 28.63
CA ASN A 365 6.01 12.29 28.23
C ASN A 365 5.33 13.26 29.21
N ILE A 366 4.59 14.25 28.69
CA ILE A 366 4.18 15.45 29.45
C ILE A 366 3.15 15.16 30.55
N MET A 367 2.19 14.26 30.31
CA MET A 367 1.14 13.96 31.30
C MET A 367 1.54 12.80 32.20
N THR A 368 1.67 11.60 31.62
CA THR A 368 1.87 10.35 32.37
C THR A 368 2.81 9.40 31.61
N GLY A 369 3.70 8.70 32.30
CA GLY A 369 4.51 7.65 31.67
C GLY A 369 3.66 6.44 31.27
N LEU A 370 3.03 5.83 32.27
CA LEU A 370 2.15 4.66 32.13
C LEU A 370 0.77 4.96 32.71
N PHE A 371 -0.31 4.77 31.95
CA PHE A 371 -1.67 4.99 32.42
C PHE A 371 -2.53 3.75 32.21
N PHE A 372 -3.03 3.18 33.30
CA PHE A 372 -3.84 1.96 33.27
C PHE A 372 -5.22 2.24 33.89
N ARG A 373 -6.27 1.81 33.22
CA ARG A 373 -7.67 2.00 33.63
C ARG A 373 -8.53 0.79 33.32
N ASP A 374 -9.77 0.80 33.78
CA ASP A 374 -10.75 -0.28 33.60
C ASP A 374 -10.21 -1.62 34.14
N GLU A 375 -10.40 -2.73 33.43
CA GLU A 375 -9.95 -4.08 33.83
C GLU A 375 -8.55 -4.45 33.31
N ALA A 376 -7.72 -3.45 32.95
CA ALA A 376 -6.44 -3.69 32.28
C ALA A 376 -5.37 -4.31 33.20
N ARG A 377 -5.05 -5.59 32.99
CA ARG A 377 -4.05 -6.35 33.78
C ARG A 377 -2.70 -6.39 33.08
N THR A 378 -1.80 -5.51 33.50
CA THR A 378 -0.49 -5.35 32.85
C THR A 378 0.64 -6.07 33.59
N LYS A 379 1.55 -6.69 32.83
CA LYS A 379 2.84 -7.18 33.35
C LYS A 379 3.98 -6.23 32.95
N CYS A 380 4.67 -5.64 33.93
CA CYS A 380 5.70 -4.61 33.71
C CYS A 380 7.07 -5.03 34.27
N PHE A 381 8.04 -5.31 33.39
CA PHE A 381 9.38 -5.78 33.80
C PHE A 381 10.51 -4.93 33.22
N ASN A 382 11.48 -4.56 34.06
CA ASN A 382 12.74 -3.92 33.63
C ASN A 382 12.57 -2.66 32.75
N ASN A 383 11.45 -1.94 32.84
CA ASN A 383 11.25 -0.68 32.14
C ASN A 383 11.93 0.47 32.89
N LYS A 384 12.41 1.45 32.14
CA LYS A 384 12.97 2.70 32.65
C LYS A 384 11.98 3.82 32.40
N VAL A 385 11.20 4.15 33.43
CA VAL A 385 10.17 5.20 33.36
C VAL A 385 10.72 6.49 33.99
N ARG A 386 10.71 7.62 33.28
CA ARG A 386 11.25 8.92 33.77
C ARG A 386 10.27 10.07 33.55
N ARG A 387 10.27 11.01 34.48
CA ARG A 387 9.30 12.09 34.62
C ARG A 387 9.56 13.31 33.73
N ILE A 388 8.50 13.86 33.11
CA ILE A 388 8.25 15.30 32.89
C ILE A 388 6.74 15.51 33.09
N GLY A 389 6.24 15.66 34.32
CA GLY A 389 4.78 15.77 34.57
C GLY A 389 4.35 15.50 36.03
N ASN A 390 3.05 15.43 36.33
CA ASN A 390 2.54 15.27 37.70
C ASN A 390 2.52 13.81 38.22
N GLN A 391 2.55 12.79 37.36
CA GLN A 391 2.43 11.37 37.78
C GLN A 391 3.28 10.41 36.91
N ILE A 392 3.98 9.46 37.55
CA ILE A 392 4.78 8.43 36.86
C ILE A 392 3.86 7.34 36.31
N CYS A 393 2.92 6.92 37.15
CA CYS A 393 1.92 5.93 36.79
C CYS A 393 0.61 6.20 37.54
N GLN A 394 -0.52 6.01 36.84
CA GLN A 394 -1.86 6.20 37.39
C GLN A 394 -2.67 4.92 37.18
N TYR A 395 -3.36 4.49 38.26
CA TYR A 395 -4.18 3.28 38.33
C TYR A 395 -5.56 3.61 38.90
N TYR A 396 -6.60 3.01 38.32
CA TYR A 396 -7.94 2.99 38.89
C TYR A 396 -8.32 1.53 39.17
N GLN A 397 -8.46 1.17 40.46
CA GLN A 397 -8.84 -0.15 41.05
C GLN A 397 -7.70 -1.10 41.50
N GLU A 398 -8.03 -1.95 42.48
CA GLU A 398 -7.16 -2.97 43.09
C GLU A 398 -6.85 -4.09 42.08
N GLN A 399 -5.65 -4.08 41.48
CA GLN A 399 -5.26 -5.07 40.47
C GLN A 399 -3.81 -5.56 40.65
N TYR A 400 -3.58 -6.83 40.26
CA TYR A 400 -2.31 -7.55 40.33
C TYR A 400 -1.27 -6.98 39.37
N LEU A 401 -0.59 -5.96 39.82
CA LEU A 401 0.48 -5.31 39.08
C LEU A 401 1.83 -5.76 39.64
N THR A 402 2.48 -6.68 38.93
CA THR A 402 3.88 -7.03 39.24
C THR A 402 4.79 -5.98 38.59
N ILE A 403 5.19 -4.97 39.38
CA ILE A 403 6.21 -4.00 39.00
C ILE A 403 7.56 -4.44 39.56
N THR A 404 8.51 -4.76 38.69
CA THR A 404 9.93 -4.93 39.08
C THR A 404 10.80 -3.77 38.59
N THR A 405 10.23 -2.59 38.40
CA THR A 405 10.96 -1.41 37.91
C THR A 405 11.68 -0.69 39.07
N LYS A 406 13.01 -0.69 39.02
CA LYS A 406 13.86 0.11 39.91
C LYS A 406 13.86 1.58 39.44
N SER A 407 12.99 2.42 40.00
CA SER A 407 13.26 3.86 40.14
C SER A 407 13.60 4.12 41.62
N PRO A 408 14.84 4.50 41.96
CA PRO A 408 15.17 4.85 43.33
C PRO A 408 14.51 6.20 43.68
N ARG A 409 13.55 6.17 44.62
CA ARG A 409 12.96 7.31 45.37
C ARG A 409 11.80 8.09 44.71
N GLU A 410 10.76 7.44 44.17
CA GLU A 410 9.59 8.19 43.64
C GLU A 410 8.22 7.58 44.01
N ARG A 411 7.20 8.45 44.22
CA ARG A 411 5.84 8.09 44.66
C ARG A 411 5.08 7.37 43.54
N TRP A 412 4.68 6.13 43.82
CA TRP A 412 3.69 5.38 43.05
C TRP A 412 2.30 5.65 43.65
N THR A 413 1.38 6.20 42.87
CA THR A 413 -0.03 6.32 43.28
C THR A 413 -0.79 5.08 42.83
N GLY A 414 -0.80 4.07 43.72
CA GLY A 414 -1.42 2.76 43.53
C GLY A 414 -0.77 1.74 44.47
N ARG A 415 -1.55 0.88 45.15
CA ARG A 415 -1.00 -0.14 46.06
C ARG A 415 -0.18 -1.16 45.26
N SER A 416 1.14 -1.18 45.43
CA SER A 416 1.99 -2.28 44.93
C SER A 416 1.91 -3.46 45.90
N PHE A 417 1.57 -4.65 45.42
CA PHE A 417 1.78 -5.91 46.16
C PHE A 417 2.95 -6.68 45.53
N ARG A 418 3.78 -7.27 46.38
CA ARG A 418 5.04 -7.95 46.04
C ARG A 418 4.87 -9.12 45.10
#